data_AF-A0AAE4YF47-F1
#
_entry.id   AF-A0AAE4YF47-F1
#
_cell.length_a   1.000
_cell.length_b   1.000
_cell.length_c   1.000
_cell.angle_alpha   90.00
_cell.angle_beta   90.00
_cell.angle_gamma   90.00
#
_symmetry.space_group_name_H-M   'P 1'
#
loop_
_entity.id
_entity.type
_entity.pdbx_description
1 polymer ?
#
loop_
_entity_poly.entity_id
_entity_poly.type
_entity_poly.pdbx_seq_one_letter_code
_entity_poly.pdbx_strand_id
1 'polypeptide(L)' 'IDPYAWLASTLSAIVNGHKQSQIDQLLPWNYAETV' A
#
# COMPACT_ATOMS: atom_id res chain seq x y z
N ILE A 1 19.92 1.05 -12.94
CA ILE A 1 18.61 1.15 -12.27
C ILE A 1 18.91 1.23 -10.78
N ASP A 2 18.49 2.29 -10.11
CA ASP A 2 18.67 2.42 -8.66
C ASP A 2 17.56 1.63 -7.94
N PRO A 3 17.89 0.60 -7.12
CA PRO A 3 16.90 -0.26 -6.50
C PRO A 3 16.01 0.47 -5.49
N TYR A 4 16.57 1.46 -4.79
CA TYR A 4 15.87 2.22 -3.77
C TYR A 4 14.83 3.15 -4.40
N ALA A 5 15.21 3.86 -5.46
CA ALA A 5 14.32 4.72 -6.24
C ALA A 5 13.17 3.90 -6.88
N TRP A 6 13.46 2.69 -7.36
CA TRP A 6 12.43 1.82 -7.93
C TRP A 6 11.40 1.37 -6.89
N LEU A 7 11.86 0.93 -5.71
CA LEU A 7 10.99 0.49 -4.62
C LEU A 7 10.12 1.63 -4.08
N ALA A 8 10.72 2.81 -3.90
CA ALA A 8 10.01 4.02 -3.46
C ALA A 8 8.95 4.47 -4.48
N SER A 9 9.28 4.47 -5.77
CA SER A 9 8.35 4.82 -6.85
C SER A 9 7.19 3.82 -6.94
N THR A 10 7.48 2.53 -6.79
CA THR A 10 6.48 1.46 -6.83
C THR A 10 5.50 1.57 -5.66
N LEU A 11 6.00 1.72 -4.43
CA LEU A 11 5.15 1.95 -3.25
C LEU A 11 4.33 3.23 -3.39
N SER A 12 4.93 4.31 -3.88
CA SER A 12 4.24 5.58 -4.12
C SER A 12 3.10 5.43 -5.13
N ALA A 13 3.29 4.67 -6.20
CA ALA A 13 2.25 4.43 -7.20
C ALA A 13 1.07 3.62 -6.60
N ILE A 14 1.36 2.63 -5.75
CA ILE A 14 0.34 1.83 -5.07
C ILE A 14 -0.49 2.69 -4.11
N VAL A 15 0.15 3.55 -3.30
CA VAL A 15 -0.57 4.38 -2.32
C VAL A 15 -1.29 5.59 -2.95
N ASN A 16 -0.80 6.16 -4.06
CA ASN A 16 -1.44 7.32 -4.70
C ASN A 16 -2.77 6.97 -5.40
N GLY A 17 -2.93 5.73 -5.87
CA GLY A 17 -4.20 5.25 -6.44
C GLY A 17 -5.23 4.85 -5.37
N HIS A 18 -4.80 4.76 -4.11
CA HIS A 18 -5.61 4.26 -3.01
C HIS A 18 -6.04 5.40 -2.10
N LYS A 19 -7.30 5.41 -1.65
CA LYS A 19 -7.73 6.40 -0.67
C LYS A 19 -6.98 6.17 0.63
N GLN A 20 -6.31 7.20 1.15
CA GLN A 20 -5.56 7.14 2.41
C GLN A 20 -6.43 6.61 3.57
N SER A 21 -7.73 6.90 3.57
CA SER A 21 -8.72 6.38 4.53
C SER A 21 -9.01 4.89 4.43
N GLN A 22 -8.51 4.22 3.40
CA GLN A 22 -8.67 2.78 3.13
C GLN A 22 -7.32 2.08 3.14
N ILE A 23 -6.22 2.74 3.54
CA ILE A 23 -4.87 2.17 3.55
C ILE A 23 -4.79 0.85 4.34
N ASP A 24 -5.61 0.73 5.37
CA ASP A 24 -5.83 -0.49 6.13
C ASP A 24 -6.12 -1.71 5.22
N GLN A 25 -6.86 -1.54 4.12
CA GLN A 25 -7.19 -2.63 3.19
C GLN A 25 -5.99 -3.09 2.33
N LEU A 26 -4.91 -2.31 2.27
CA LEU A 26 -3.67 -2.69 1.57
C LEU A 26 -2.76 -3.54 2.44
N LEU A 27 -3.02 -3.61 3.74
CA LEU A 27 -2.20 -4.37 4.67
C LEU A 27 -2.71 -5.82 4.73
N PRO A 28 -1.85 -6.81 4.40
CA PRO A 28 -2.27 -8.23 4.33
C PRO A 28 -2.61 -8.85 5.70
N TRP A 29 -2.32 -8.12 6.79
CA TRP A 29 -2.68 -8.45 8.18
C TRP A 29 -3.95 -7.75 8.65
N ASN A 30 -4.68 -7.08 7.76
CA ASN A 30 -6.01 -6.59 8.09
C ASN A 30 -6.98 -7.78 8.15
N TYR A 31 -7.00 -8.44 9.31
CA TYR A 31 -8.05 -9.40 9.65
C TYR A 31 -9.34 -8.61 9.74
N ALA A 32 -10.17 -8.67 8.69
CA ALA A 32 -11.57 -8.32 8.85
C ALA A 32 -12.11 -9.26 9.93
N GLU A 33 -12.33 -8.74 11.14
CA GLU A 33 -13.07 -9.46 12.16
C GLU A 33 -14.45 -9.75 11.55
N THR A 34 -14.61 -10.97 11.07
CA THR A 34 -15.89 -11.48 10.57
C THR A 34 -16.78 -11.59 11.79
N VAL A 35 -17.66 -10.59 11.95
CA VAL A 35 -18.80 -10.61 12.89
C VAL A 35 -19.85 -11.62 12.47
#